data_AF-A0A1H3CB25-F1
#
_entry.id   AF-A0A1H3CB25-F1
#
_cell.length_a   1.000
_cell.length_b   1.000
_cell.length_c   1.000
_cell.angle_alpha   90.00
_cell.angle_beta   90.00
_cell.angle_gamma   90.00
#
_symmetry.space_group_name_H-M   'P 1'
#
loop_
_entity.id
_entity.type
_entity.pdbx_description
1 polymer ?
#
loop_
_entity_poly.entity_id
_entity_poly.type
_entity_poly.pdbx_seq_one_letter_code
_entity_poly.pdbx_strand_id
1 'polypeptide(L)'
;MNSHDYHWVKQIRGNLLNFCSELEPQDFTRQLDNFASQSIQEILLHIADCYHGWLGSFVLLKTQEPFIPKENRHSFGIEEIKQHFEHGDTFVDEVLKGPLDEPLKRPIPWRAGSELITRTPGQLLMHAVTHEFHHKGQIATIARQMGYGPPNTDVLGIED
;
A
#
# COMPACT_ATOMS: atom_id res chain seq x y z
N MET A 1 -2.36 -2.32 -16.92
CA MET A 1 -3.35 -1.94 -15.90
C MET A 1 -3.95 -0.62 -16.33
N ASN A 2 -5.27 -0.53 -16.39
CA ASN A 2 -6.01 0.70 -16.66
C ASN A 2 -6.80 1.13 -15.40
N SER A 3 -7.56 2.23 -15.51
CA SER A 3 -8.37 2.73 -14.38
C SER A 3 -9.48 1.79 -13.93
N HIS A 4 -10.02 0.97 -14.83
CA HIS A 4 -11.03 -0.04 -14.49
C HIS A 4 -10.41 -1.19 -13.69
N ASP A 5 -9.26 -1.73 -14.13
CA ASP A 5 -8.53 -2.76 -13.39
C ASP A 5 -8.16 -2.27 -11.97
N TYR A 6 -7.73 -1.00 -11.88
CA TYR A 6 -7.36 -0.40 -10.59
C TYR A 6 -8.57 -0.18 -9.68
N HIS A 7 -9.76 0.05 -10.23
CA HIS A 7 -10.98 0.15 -9.44
C HIS A 7 -11.23 -1.10 -8.61
N TRP A 8 -11.01 -2.30 -9.17
CA TRP A 8 -11.11 -3.55 -8.42
C TRP A 8 -10.11 -3.64 -7.29
N VAL A 9 -8.86 -3.18 -7.51
CA VAL A 9 -7.84 -3.11 -6.45
C VAL A 9 -8.34 -2.27 -5.28
N LYS A 10 -8.94 -1.10 -5.57
CA LYS A 10 -9.53 -0.21 -4.56
C LYS A 10 -10.70 -0.85 -3.81
N GLN A 11 -11.61 -1.54 -4.50
CA GLN A 11 -12.72 -2.25 -3.86
C GLN A 11 -12.23 -3.32 -2.89
N ILE A 12 -11.30 -4.19 -3.33
CA ILE A 12 -10.71 -5.23 -2.49
C ILE A 12 -9.99 -4.62 -1.28
N ARG A 13 -9.26 -3.51 -1.50
CA ARG A 13 -8.61 -2.78 -0.41
C ARG A 13 -9.63 -2.21 0.57
N GLY A 14 -10.72 -1.62 0.08
CA GLY A 14 -11.82 -1.09 0.88
C GLY A 14 -12.42 -2.16 1.80
N ASN A 15 -12.67 -3.36 1.27
CA ASN A 15 -13.16 -4.49 2.07
C ASN A 15 -12.21 -4.84 3.23
N LEU A 16 -10.91 -4.89 2.97
CA LEU A 16 -9.92 -5.15 4.03
C LEU A 16 -9.81 -3.99 5.03
N LEU A 17 -9.84 -2.73 4.57
CA LEU A 17 -9.79 -1.56 5.45
C LEU A 17 -11.03 -1.45 6.34
N ASN A 18 -12.21 -1.79 5.82
CA ASN A 18 -13.44 -1.86 6.58
C ASN A 18 -13.35 -2.94 7.66
N PHE A 19 -12.92 -4.15 7.29
CA PHE A 19 -12.65 -5.21 8.27
C PHE A 19 -11.65 -4.76 9.35
N CYS A 20 -10.54 -4.13 8.97
CA CYS A 20 -9.54 -3.64 9.91
C CYS A 20 -10.09 -2.55 10.85
N SER A 21 -11.10 -1.79 10.44
CA SER A 21 -11.74 -0.77 11.28
C SER A 21 -12.62 -1.35 12.38
N GLU A 22 -12.97 -2.63 12.29
CA GLU A 22 -13.77 -3.37 13.27
C GLU A 22 -12.91 -4.16 14.28
N LEU A 23 -11.58 -4.17 14.11
CA LEU A 23 -10.67 -4.85 15.02
C LEU A 23 -10.57 -4.13 16.36
N GLU A 24 -10.34 -4.89 17.43
CA GLU A 24 -10.01 -4.32 18.73
C GLU A 24 -8.74 -3.45 18.62
N PRO A 25 -8.70 -2.24 19.20
CA PRO A 25 -7.56 -1.32 19.05
C PRO A 25 -6.21 -1.93 19.46
N GLN A 26 -6.24 -2.78 20.49
CA GLN A 26 -5.05 -3.51 20.96
C GLN A 26 -4.52 -4.51 19.92
N ASP A 27 -5.40 -5.20 19.18
CA ASP A 27 -5.01 -6.19 18.17
C ASP A 27 -4.58 -5.53 16.87
N PHE A 28 -5.19 -4.38 16.52
CA PHE A 28 -4.78 -3.59 15.35
C PHE A 28 -3.30 -3.16 15.40
N THR A 29 -2.83 -2.84 16.61
CA THR A 29 -1.46 -2.36 16.88
C THR A 29 -0.54 -3.46 17.43
N ARG A 30 -1.07 -4.67 17.66
CA ARG A 30 -0.31 -5.78 18.23
C ARG A 30 0.73 -6.31 17.25
N GLN A 31 1.95 -6.48 17.73
CA GLN A 31 3.02 -7.17 17.00
C GLN A 31 3.02 -8.66 17.35
N LEU A 32 3.19 -9.51 16.34
CA LEU A 32 3.36 -10.95 16.50
C LEU A 32 4.79 -11.35 16.11
N ASP A 33 5.46 -12.13 16.96
CA ASP A 33 6.88 -12.51 16.77
C ASP A 33 7.13 -13.23 15.43
N ASN A 34 6.13 -13.94 14.92
CA ASN A 34 6.22 -14.74 13.71
C ASN A 34 6.14 -13.92 12.40
N PHE A 35 5.90 -12.60 12.47
CA PHE A 35 5.70 -11.72 11.31
C PHE A 35 6.68 -10.54 11.30
N ALA A 36 7.97 -10.83 11.56
CA ALA A 36 9.00 -9.80 11.67
C ALA A 36 8.64 -8.67 12.66
N SER A 37 7.83 -9.02 13.67
CA SER A 37 7.27 -8.10 14.67
C SER A 37 6.51 -6.92 14.05
N GLN A 38 5.80 -7.11 12.93
CA GLN A 38 4.94 -6.09 12.33
C GLN A 38 3.48 -6.24 12.81
N SER A 39 2.82 -5.12 13.12
CA SER A 39 1.37 -5.08 13.38
C SER A 39 0.54 -4.88 12.09
N ILE A 40 -0.78 -5.07 12.17
CA ILE A 40 -1.69 -4.79 11.03
C ILE A 40 -1.58 -3.32 10.61
N GLN A 41 -1.57 -2.40 11.58
CA GLN A 41 -1.35 -0.97 11.36
C GLN A 41 -0.06 -0.72 10.56
N GLU A 42 1.07 -1.31 10.99
CA GLU A 42 2.36 -1.10 10.34
C GLU A 42 2.40 -1.66 8.92
N ILE A 43 1.76 -2.81 8.68
CA ILE A 43 1.66 -3.41 7.34
C ILE A 43 0.79 -2.54 6.43
N LEU A 44 -0.34 -2.04 6.90
CA LEU A 44 -1.20 -1.15 6.09
C LEU A 44 -0.47 0.14 5.70
N LEU A 45 0.23 0.77 6.64
CA LEU A 45 1.07 1.94 6.36
C LEU A 45 2.16 1.62 5.36
N HIS A 46 2.83 0.48 5.49
CA HIS A 46 3.86 0.03 4.56
C HIS A 46 3.33 -0.19 3.13
N ILE A 47 2.11 -0.72 3.00
CA ILE A 47 1.46 -0.83 1.68
C ILE A 47 1.22 0.57 1.09
N ALA A 48 0.60 1.49 1.83
CA ALA A 48 0.31 2.84 1.33
C ALA A 48 1.58 3.63 1.00
N ASP A 49 2.63 3.49 1.82
CA ASP A 49 3.97 4.04 1.59
C ASP A 49 4.59 3.53 0.28
N CYS A 50 4.30 2.28 -0.13
CA CYS A 50 4.77 1.72 -1.39
C CYS A 50 4.25 2.54 -2.60
N TYR A 51 2.99 2.97 -2.57
CA TYR A 51 2.42 3.85 -3.60
C TYR A 51 3.06 5.24 -3.57
N HIS A 52 3.27 5.80 -2.38
CA HIS A 52 3.90 7.12 -2.24
C HIS A 52 5.34 7.12 -2.73
N GLY A 53 6.12 6.09 -2.40
CA GLY A 53 7.50 5.94 -2.84
C GLY A 53 7.53 5.79 -4.35
N TRP A 54 6.95 4.72 -4.87
CA TRP A 54 7.14 4.39 -6.29
C TRP A 54 6.39 5.31 -7.24
N LEU A 55 5.17 5.71 -6.92
CA LEU A 55 4.37 6.52 -7.86
C LEU A 55 4.51 8.01 -7.54
N GLY A 56 4.25 8.40 -6.29
CA GLY A 56 4.34 9.81 -5.88
C GLY A 56 5.75 10.38 -6.01
N SER A 57 6.75 9.66 -5.52
CA SER A 57 8.14 10.13 -5.50
C SER A 57 8.92 9.72 -6.75
N PHE A 58 9.01 8.43 -7.09
CA PHE A 58 9.89 7.99 -8.18
C PHE A 58 9.37 8.41 -9.56
N VAL A 59 8.10 8.12 -9.87
CA VAL A 59 7.50 8.43 -11.17
C VAL A 59 7.18 9.92 -11.29
N LEU A 60 6.39 10.45 -10.35
CA LEU A 60 5.82 11.81 -10.44
C LEU A 60 6.69 12.92 -9.83
N LEU A 61 7.73 12.58 -9.05
CA LEU A 61 8.61 13.55 -8.37
C LEU A 61 7.86 14.57 -7.47
N LYS A 62 6.69 14.20 -6.94
CA LYS A 62 5.85 15.08 -6.10
C LYS A 62 6.31 15.20 -4.66
N THR A 63 7.11 14.26 -4.18
CA THR A 63 7.68 14.26 -2.83
C THR A 63 9.06 13.62 -2.82
N GLN A 64 9.92 14.03 -1.88
CA GLN A 64 11.18 13.33 -1.55
C GLN A 64 11.10 12.59 -0.21
N GLU A 65 9.99 12.77 0.51
CA GLU A 65 9.71 12.16 1.81
C GLU A 65 8.40 11.36 1.70
N PRO A 66 8.40 10.23 0.96
CA PRO A 66 7.18 9.48 0.68
C PRO A 66 6.68 8.65 1.87
N PHE A 67 7.47 8.51 2.94
CA PHE A 67 7.18 7.58 4.02
C PHE A 67 6.88 8.30 5.32
N ILE A 68 5.93 7.75 6.07
CA ILE A 68 5.65 8.21 7.42
C ILE A 68 6.82 7.78 8.34
N PRO A 69 7.48 8.73 9.04
CA PRO A 69 8.55 8.42 9.98
C PRO A 69 8.08 7.43 11.06
N LYS A 70 8.95 6.49 11.45
CA LYS A 70 8.56 5.40 12.36
C LYS A 70 8.03 5.91 13.69
N GLU A 71 8.68 6.94 14.22
CA GLU A 71 8.30 7.65 15.44
C GLU A 71 6.90 8.26 15.37
N ASN A 72 6.35 8.53 14.18
CA ASN A 72 5.01 9.10 14.01
C ASN A 72 3.95 8.04 13.72
N ARG A 73 4.32 6.79 13.43
CA ARG A 73 3.35 5.76 13.02
C ARG A 73 2.34 5.41 14.10
N HIS A 74 2.73 5.52 15.37
CA HIS A 74 1.87 5.20 16.50
C HIS A 74 0.60 6.08 16.57
N SER A 75 0.61 7.28 15.97
CA SER A 75 -0.55 8.17 15.93
C SER A 75 -1.51 7.90 14.76
N PHE A 76 -1.24 6.93 13.88
CA PHE A 76 -2.07 6.64 12.72
C PHE A 76 -3.14 5.61 13.04
N GLY A 77 -4.39 6.05 13.23
CA GLY A 77 -5.54 5.16 13.25
C GLY A 77 -5.92 4.67 11.86
N ILE A 78 -6.98 3.86 11.80
CA ILE A 78 -7.48 3.31 10.55
C ILE A 78 -7.96 4.41 9.58
N GLU A 79 -8.48 5.53 10.10
CA GLU A 79 -8.97 6.64 9.27
C GLU A 79 -7.81 7.43 8.65
N GLU A 80 -6.73 7.69 9.39
CA GLU A 80 -5.51 8.31 8.83
C GLU A 80 -4.87 7.41 7.77
N ILE A 81 -4.92 6.09 7.96
CA ILE A 81 -4.44 5.11 6.97
C ILE A 81 -5.31 5.12 5.72
N LYS A 82 -6.64 5.18 5.84
CA LYS A 82 -7.55 5.32 4.69
C LYS A 82 -7.23 6.57 3.89
N GLN A 83 -7.05 7.71 4.55
CA GLN A 83 -6.66 8.96 3.90
C GLN A 83 -5.29 8.87 3.20
N HIS A 84 -4.33 8.16 3.81
CA HIS A 84 -3.03 7.90 3.19
C HIS A 84 -3.21 7.08 1.91
N PHE A 85 -4.04 6.04 1.92
CA PHE A 85 -4.37 5.30 0.69
C PHE A 85 -5.06 6.17 -0.36
N GLU A 86 -6.02 7.00 0.02
CA GLU A 86 -6.70 7.92 -0.90
C GLU A 86 -5.71 8.89 -1.57
N HIS A 87 -4.71 9.39 -0.84
CA HIS A 87 -3.64 10.19 -1.42
C HIS A 87 -2.80 9.36 -2.41
N GLY A 88 -2.44 8.14 -2.05
CA GLY A 88 -1.77 7.19 -2.95
C GLY A 88 -2.56 6.94 -4.25
N ASP A 89 -3.88 6.87 -4.17
CA ASP A 89 -4.76 6.68 -5.33
C ASP A 89 -4.67 7.84 -6.31
N THR A 90 -4.51 9.07 -5.82
CA THR A 90 -4.32 10.23 -6.70
C THR A 90 -3.04 10.13 -7.53
N PHE A 91 -1.98 9.49 -7.01
CA PHE A 91 -0.78 9.21 -7.80
C PHE A 91 -1.02 8.16 -8.87
N VAL A 92 -1.79 7.11 -8.55
CA VAL A 92 -2.15 6.09 -9.54
C VAL A 92 -2.97 6.71 -10.68
N ASP A 93 -3.97 7.52 -10.35
CA ASP A 93 -4.81 8.20 -11.33
C ASP A 93 -4.00 9.12 -12.27
N GLU A 94 -2.95 9.76 -11.76
CA GLU A 94 -2.04 10.58 -12.57
C GLU A 94 -1.08 9.74 -13.41
N VAL A 95 -0.50 8.69 -12.84
CA VAL A 95 0.38 7.76 -13.56
C VAL A 95 -0.35 7.10 -14.72
N LEU A 96 -1.61 6.70 -14.53
CA LEU A 96 -2.43 6.08 -15.58
C LEU A 96 -2.78 7.01 -16.75
N LYS A 97 -2.67 8.34 -16.57
CA LYS A 97 -2.83 9.33 -17.66
C LYS A 97 -1.55 9.54 -18.47
N GLY A 98 -0.40 9.12 -17.93
CA GLY A 98 0.91 9.27 -18.55
C GLY A 98 1.37 8.05 -19.35
N PRO A 99 2.56 8.12 -19.98
CA PRO A 99 3.13 7.00 -20.72
C PRO A 99 3.61 5.90 -19.77
N LEU A 100 2.93 4.76 -19.77
CA LEU A 100 3.24 3.65 -18.85
C LEU A 100 4.47 2.82 -19.25
N ASP A 101 4.82 2.84 -20.53
CA ASP A 101 5.89 2.00 -21.08
C ASP A 101 7.22 2.74 -21.30
N GLU A 102 7.25 4.05 -21.07
CA GLU A 102 8.46 4.85 -21.20
C GLU A 102 9.40 4.62 -19.99
N PRO A 103 10.66 4.20 -20.22
CA PRO A 103 11.58 3.92 -19.13
C PRO A 103 12.08 5.20 -18.47
N LEU A 104 12.02 5.24 -17.14
CA LEU A 104 12.61 6.28 -16.31
C LEU A 104 13.95 5.78 -15.76
N LYS A 105 15.04 6.52 -16.01
CA LYS A 105 16.37 6.24 -15.46
C LYS A 105 16.79 7.35 -14.49
N ARG A 106 16.83 7.06 -13.19
CA ARG A 106 17.14 8.03 -12.12
C ARG A 106 17.50 7.32 -10.81
N PRO A 107 18.14 7.99 -9.83
CA PRO A 107 18.29 7.43 -8.49
C PRO A 107 16.92 7.39 -7.80
N ILE A 108 16.82 6.65 -6.70
CA ILE A 108 15.63 6.63 -5.84
C ILE A 108 15.60 7.94 -5.04
N PRO A 109 14.62 8.85 -5.27
CA PRO A 109 14.68 10.21 -4.73
C PRO A 109 14.76 10.30 -3.21
N TRP A 110 14.08 9.40 -2.50
CA TRP A 110 14.03 9.36 -1.03
C TRP A 110 15.16 8.54 -0.39
N ARG A 111 16.11 8.05 -1.19
CA ARG A 111 17.26 7.26 -0.70
C ARG A 111 18.55 7.93 -1.17
N ALA A 112 19.14 8.71 -0.27
CA ALA A 112 20.44 9.34 -0.49
C ALA A 112 21.50 8.29 -0.88
N GLY A 113 22.30 8.60 -1.91
CA GLY A 113 23.34 7.72 -2.42
C GLY A 113 22.84 6.48 -3.16
N SER A 114 21.55 6.40 -3.51
CA SER A 114 21.03 5.29 -4.31
C SER A 114 21.60 5.28 -5.73
N GLU A 115 21.83 4.08 -6.25
CA GLU A 115 22.24 3.87 -7.64
C GLU A 115 21.11 4.23 -8.62
N LEU A 116 21.49 4.51 -9.87
CA LEU A 116 20.53 4.68 -10.96
C LEU A 116 19.81 3.37 -11.23
N ILE A 117 18.48 3.38 -11.15
CA ILE A 117 17.65 2.27 -11.62
C ILE A 117 16.89 2.70 -12.88
N THR A 118 16.53 1.73 -13.72
CA THR A 118 15.70 1.95 -14.92
C THR A 118 14.42 1.13 -14.82
N ARG A 119 13.27 1.80 -14.72
CA ARG A 119 11.94 1.16 -14.64
C ARG A 119 10.91 1.99 -15.36
N THR A 120 9.89 1.34 -15.94
CA THR A 120 8.74 2.05 -16.51
C THR A 120 7.69 2.33 -15.42
N PRO A 121 6.85 3.38 -15.57
CA PRO A 121 5.74 3.62 -14.65
C PRO A 121 4.80 2.41 -14.54
N GLY A 122 4.53 1.70 -15.64
CA GLY A 122 3.71 0.49 -15.65
C GLY A 122 4.30 -0.64 -14.81
N GLN A 123 5.62 -0.85 -14.85
CA GLN A 123 6.31 -1.82 -13.99
C GLN A 123 6.19 -1.46 -12.50
N LEU A 124 6.32 -0.18 -12.17
CA LEU A 124 6.23 0.31 -10.79
C LEU A 124 4.79 0.28 -10.25
N LEU A 125 3.80 0.57 -11.09
CA LEU A 125 2.39 0.39 -10.74
C LEU A 125 2.06 -1.08 -10.49
N MET A 126 2.51 -1.98 -11.37
CA MET A 126 2.36 -3.43 -11.17
C MET A 126 3.04 -3.89 -9.87
N HIS A 127 4.24 -3.37 -9.59
CA HIS A 127 4.93 -3.67 -8.34
C HIS A 127 4.13 -3.22 -7.12
N ALA A 128 3.62 -1.99 -7.09
CA ALA A 128 2.83 -1.48 -5.97
C ALA A 128 1.56 -2.33 -5.72
N VAL A 129 0.83 -2.68 -6.78
CA VAL A 129 -0.38 -3.49 -6.66
C VAL A 129 -0.08 -4.92 -6.22
N THR A 130 0.88 -5.60 -6.83
CA THR A 130 1.25 -6.98 -6.42
C THR A 130 1.82 -7.03 -5.00
N HIS A 131 2.56 -6.00 -4.60
CA HIS A 131 3.04 -5.82 -3.22
C HIS A 131 1.88 -5.60 -2.24
N GLU A 132 0.85 -4.82 -2.62
CA GLU A 132 -0.38 -4.71 -1.82
C GLU A 132 -1.04 -6.07 -1.60
N PHE A 133 -1.29 -6.85 -2.66
CA PHE A 133 -1.91 -8.18 -2.51
C PHE A 133 -1.09 -9.15 -1.66
N HIS A 134 0.25 -9.12 -1.78
CA HIS A 134 1.14 -9.90 -0.94
C HIS A 134 0.91 -9.61 0.55
N HIS A 135 0.88 -8.32 0.92
CA HIS A 135 0.70 -7.90 2.31
C HIS A 135 -0.76 -8.02 2.80
N LYS A 136 -1.76 -7.93 1.91
CA LYS A 136 -3.16 -8.28 2.27
C LYS A 136 -3.27 -9.71 2.77
N GLY A 137 -2.57 -10.65 2.12
CA GLY A 137 -2.51 -12.04 2.56
C GLY A 137 -1.85 -12.18 3.95
N GLN A 138 -0.82 -11.40 4.24
CA GLN A 138 -0.20 -11.37 5.57
C GLN A 138 -1.17 -10.82 6.63
N ILE A 139 -1.86 -9.71 6.36
CA ILE A 139 -2.87 -9.15 7.27
C ILE A 139 -3.96 -10.18 7.58
N ALA A 140 -4.49 -10.85 6.54
CA ALA A 140 -5.50 -11.90 6.74
C ALA A 140 -4.97 -13.05 7.60
N THR A 141 -3.69 -13.42 7.45
CA THR A 141 -3.08 -14.48 8.26
C THR A 141 -2.93 -14.06 9.73
N ILE A 142 -2.45 -12.84 9.98
CA ILE A 142 -2.32 -12.27 11.34
C ILE A 142 -3.69 -12.17 12.01
N ALA A 143 -4.69 -11.64 11.30
CA ALA A 143 -6.06 -11.54 11.80
C ALA A 143 -6.63 -12.91 12.21
N ARG A 144 -6.42 -13.96 11.40
CA ARG A 144 -6.82 -15.33 11.74
C ARG A 144 -6.14 -15.87 12.98
N GLN A 145 -4.84 -15.58 13.18
CA GLN A 145 -4.13 -15.99 14.38
C GLN A 145 -4.66 -15.33 15.65
N MET A 146 -5.22 -14.13 15.52
CA MET A 146 -5.89 -13.41 16.61
C MET A 146 -7.37 -13.83 16.79
N GLY A 147 -7.87 -14.77 15.99
CA GLY A 147 -9.22 -15.32 16.09
C GLY A 147 -10.28 -14.64 15.22
N TYR A 148 -9.89 -13.70 14.35
CA TYR A 148 -10.80 -13.00 13.45
C TYR A 148 -11.01 -13.75 12.11
N GLY A 149 -12.16 -13.52 11.47
CA GLY A 149 -12.47 -14.00 10.12
C GLY A 149 -12.29 -12.90 9.07
N PRO A 150 -11.10 -12.74 8.46
CA PRO A 150 -10.86 -11.70 7.47
C PRO A 150 -11.64 -11.97 6.17
N PRO A 151 -11.97 -10.91 5.39
CA PRO A 151 -12.63 -11.05 4.10
C PRO A 151 -11.73 -11.74 3.07
N ASN A 152 -12.31 -12.08 1.91
CA ASN A 152 -11.51 -12.46 0.76
C ASN A 152 -10.64 -11.26 0.32
N THR A 153 -9.37 -11.53 0.00
CA THR A 153 -8.35 -10.54 -0.35
C THR A 153 -8.05 -10.48 -1.84
N ASP A 154 -8.80 -11.19 -2.68
CA ASP A 154 -8.69 -11.20 -4.13
C ASP A 154 -9.98 -10.76 -4.85
N VAL A 155 -9.91 -10.73 -6.18
CA VAL A 155 -11.01 -10.25 -7.05
C VAL A 155 -12.23 -11.17 -7.06
N LEU A 156 -12.16 -12.38 -6.50
CA LEU A 156 -13.35 -13.21 -6.32
C LEU A 156 -14.18 -12.76 -5.11
N GLY A 157 -13.66 -11.82 -4.32
CA GLY A 157 -14.31 -11.26 -3.13
C GLY A 157 -15.06 -9.94 -3.36
N ILE A 158 -15.12 -9.43 -4.59
CA ILE A 158 -15.95 -8.26 -4.92
C ILE A 158 -17.36 -8.72 -5.30
N GLU A 159 -18.38 -8.00 -4.83
CA GLU A 159 -19.75 -8.18 -5.29
C GLU A 159 -19.90 -7.54 -6.70
N ASP A 160 -20.82 -8.09 -7.49
CA ASP A 160 -21.15 -7.61 -8.84
C ASP A 160 -21.71 -6.16 -8.85
#